data_AF-Q5YZG6-F1
#
_entry.id   AF-Q5YZG6-F1
#
_cell.length_a   1.000
_cell.length_b   1.000
_cell.length_c   1.000
_cell.angle_alpha   90.00
_cell.angle_beta   90.00
_cell.angle_gamma   90.00
#
_symmetry.space_group_name_H-M   'P 1'
#
loop_
_entity.id
_entity.type
_entity.pdbx_description
1 polymer ?
#
loop_
_entity_poly.entity_id
_entity_poly.type
_entity_poly.pdbx_seq_one_letter_code
_entity_poly.pdbx_strand_id
1 'polypeptide(L)'
;MATNEEESKWLHHGLETPPLADDGTIDWDRVWLYRNKSGVQQPRPVFTGDVYRDVPAVDDDKPSTVMILQHPCALLDKNNELRDVLLTAKVVDYKEVSAREWAGNFDVMPLVLATAKHQAVAFDQLALVRSSELELTKRVACMEIEGVACLLQRWVNVNTRVIVPCWRFITVIEAQFAEADGMQAWCEERRHARVKPVPAVKEATNWLDEKSPDTGVPRRELLKEPAFRKHIVRQMQEVARGRSQREIAERDRVKAERAQAEAEAATAVNREVVDKQ
;
A
#
# COMPACT_ATOMS: atom_id res chain seq x y z
N MET A 1 20.90 -46.83 4.85
CA MET A 1 19.74 -46.66 3.97
C MET A 1 18.48 -47.04 4.74
N ALA A 2 18.06 -46.16 5.65
CA ALA A 2 16.81 -46.30 6.39
C ALA A 2 15.82 -45.28 5.80
N THR A 3 14.91 -45.82 4.99
CA THR A 3 13.52 -45.41 4.75
C THR A 3 13.16 -43.92 4.87
N ASN A 4 13.16 -43.27 3.71
CA ASN A 4 12.64 -41.93 3.40
C ASN A 4 11.09 -41.84 3.41
N GLU A 5 10.39 -42.80 4.03
CA GLU A 5 8.92 -42.92 3.96
C GLU A 5 8.18 -42.32 5.17
N GLU A 6 8.82 -42.14 6.33
CA GLU A 6 8.18 -41.51 7.49
C GLU A 6 8.29 -39.96 7.48
N GLU A 7 9.31 -39.38 6.83
CA GLU A 7 9.39 -37.93 6.62
C GLU A 7 8.37 -37.44 5.58
N SER A 8 7.89 -38.33 4.70
CA SER A 8 6.94 -37.99 3.65
C SER A 8 5.50 -37.78 4.17
N LYS A 9 5.20 -38.16 5.43
CA LYS A 9 3.85 -38.04 6.00
C LYS A 9 3.54 -36.63 6.56
N TRP A 10 4.53 -35.74 6.62
CA TRP A 10 4.41 -34.40 7.20
C TRP A 10 4.65 -33.24 6.22
N LEU A 11 4.73 -33.50 4.91
CA LEU A 11 4.99 -32.48 3.88
C LEU A 11 3.87 -31.43 3.71
N HIS A 12 2.76 -31.54 4.47
CA HIS A 12 1.71 -30.53 4.55
C HIS A 12 1.88 -29.54 5.73
N HIS A 13 2.94 -29.62 6.54
CA HIS A 13 3.07 -28.89 7.82
C HIS A 13 4.19 -27.84 7.90
N GLY A 14 4.80 -27.46 6.78
CA GLY A 14 5.88 -26.45 6.77
C GLY A 14 5.41 -25.01 6.52
N LEU A 15 4.12 -24.79 6.25
CA LEU A 15 3.59 -23.42 6.13
C LEU A 15 3.58 -22.75 7.49
N GLU A 16 4.12 -21.54 7.53
CA GLU A 16 4.14 -20.74 8.74
C GLU A 16 2.75 -20.17 9.00
N THR A 17 2.36 -20.19 10.26
CA THR A 17 1.18 -19.49 10.76
C THR A 17 1.51 -17.99 10.87
N PRO A 18 0.54 -17.09 10.69
CA PRO A 18 0.78 -15.67 10.90
C PRO A 18 1.18 -15.42 12.36
N PRO A 19 1.66 -14.21 12.66
CA PRO A 19 1.96 -13.83 14.03
C PRO A 19 0.81 -14.17 14.98
N LEU A 20 1.15 -14.72 16.14
CA LEU A 20 0.20 -15.08 17.18
C LEU A 20 0.24 -14.05 18.30
N ALA A 21 -0.93 -13.78 18.89
CA ALA A 21 -1.05 -13.06 20.15
C ALA A 21 -0.69 -13.97 21.34
N ASP A 22 -0.58 -13.39 22.53
CA ASP A 22 -0.21 -14.11 23.75
C ASP A 22 -1.19 -15.25 24.12
N ASP A 23 -2.44 -15.16 23.67
CA ASP A 23 -3.47 -16.18 23.86
C ASP A 23 -3.45 -17.31 22.81
N GLY A 24 -2.50 -17.26 21.86
CA GLY A 24 -2.35 -18.24 20.79
C GLY A 24 -3.30 -18.05 19.60
N THR A 25 -4.12 -17.00 19.59
CA THR A 25 -4.92 -16.60 18.42
C THR A 25 -4.07 -15.84 17.41
N ILE A 26 -4.57 -15.69 16.18
CA ILE A 26 -3.88 -14.91 15.14
C ILE A 26 -3.92 -13.42 15.52
N ASP A 27 -2.74 -12.81 15.61
CA ASP A 27 -2.59 -11.37 15.78
C ASP A 27 -2.84 -10.66 14.46
N TRP A 28 -4.12 -10.32 14.23
CA TRP A 28 -4.55 -9.66 13.01
C TRP A 28 -4.00 -8.23 12.85
N ASP A 29 -3.55 -7.58 13.92
CA ASP A 29 -2.98 -6.24 13.83
C ASP A 29 -1.52 -6.27 13.32
N ARG A 30 -0.85 -7.42 13.45
CA ARG A 30 0.44 -7.68 12.77
C ARG A 30 0.29 -8.19 11.34
N VAL A 31 -0.89 -8.67 10.97
CA VAL A 31 -1.20 -9.10 9.59
C VAL A 31 -1.66 -7.92 8.74
N TRP A 32 -2.39 -6.98 9.32
CA TRP A 32 -3.03 -5.86 8.63
C TRP A 32 -2.50 -4.53 9.11
N LEU A 33 -1.92 -3.74 8.18
CA LEU A 33 -1.58 -2.35 8.44
C LEU A 33 -2.84 -1.52 8.70
N TYR A 34 -3.91 -1.78 7.94
CA TYR A 34 -5.25 -1.30 8.27
C TYR A 34 -6.35 -2.16 7.65
N ARG A 35 -7.51 -2.16 8.30
CA ARG A 35 -8.75 -2.87 7.92
C ARG A 35 -9.95 -2.02 8.35
N ASN A 36 -10.62 -1.28 7.46
CA ASN A 36 -11.80 -0.53 7.92
C ASN A 36 -12.81 -0.08 6.85
N LYS A 37 -14.07 0.00 7.32
CA LYS A 37 -15.25 0.67 6.74
C LYS A 37 -15.34 2.17 7.08
N SER A 38 -14.48 2.73 7.93
CA SER A 38 -14.54 4.14 8.34
C SER A 38 -13.19 4.88 8.28
N GLY A 39 -12.97 5.60 7.18
CA GLY A 39 -12.76 7.05 7.31
C GLY A 39 -11.48 7.66 6.77
N VAL A 40 -10.33 6.98 6.75
CA VAL A 40 -9.10 7.59 6.21
C VAL A 40 -8.43 6.68 5.21
N GLN A 41 -8.73 6.96 3.95
CA GLN A 41 -7.93 6.50 2.83
C GLN A 41 -6.51 7.05 2.97
N GLN A 42 -5.58 6.15 3.27
CA GLN A 42 -4.17 6.50 3.29
C GLN A 42 -3.68 6.52 1.85
N PRO A 43 -2.98 7.58 1.39
CA PRO A 43 -2.49 7.68 0.02
C PRO A 43 -1.26 6.77 -0.21
N ARG A 44 -1.39 5.50 0.18
CA ARG A 44 -0.40 4.45 -0.04
C ARG A 44 -0.49 3.98 -1.48
N PRO A 45 0.64 3.75 -2.16
CA PRO A 45 0.65 3.07 -3.46
C PRO A 45 -0.11 1.74 -3.42
N VAL A 46 -0.56 1.28 -4.59
CA VAL A 46 -1.15 -0.05 -4.72
C VAL A 46 -0.08 -1.09 -4.37
N PHE A 47 -0.40 -2.05 -3.49
CA PHE A 47 0.58 -3.00 -2.98
C PHE A 47 0.04 -4.44 -2.91
N THR A 48 0.94 -5.41 -2.84
CA THR A 48 0.61 -6.83 -2.64
C THR A 48 -0.17 -7.01 -1.34
N GLY A 49 -1.22 -7.81 -1.37
CA GLY A 49 -2.10 -8.01 -0.21
C GLY A 49 -3.16 -6.92 -0.02
N ASP A 50 -3.13 -5.82 -0.79
CA ASP A 50 -4.22 -4.85 -0.77
C ASP A 50 -5.53 -5.50 -1.21
N VAL A 51 -6.62 -5.17 -0.52
CA VAL A 51 -7.96 -5.65 -0.80
C VAL A 51 -8.83 -4.50 -1.30
N TYR A 52 -9.49 -4.70 -2.43
CA TYR A 52 -10.42 -3.74 -3.04
C TYR A 52 -11.79 -4.37 -3.20
N ARG A 53 -12.84 -3.58 -2.96
CA ARG A 53 -14.24 -3.96 -3.23
C ARG A 53 -14.72 -3.38 -4.54
N ASP A 54 -15.79 -3.94 -5.09
CA ASP A 54 -16.50 -3.41 -6.25
C ASP A 54 -15.57 -3.20 -7.47
N VAL A 55 -14.65 -4.14 -7.68
CA VAL A 55 -13.70 -4.14 -8.80
C VAL A 55 -14.18 -5.14 -9.87
N PRO A 56 -14.45 -4.69 -11.10
CA PRO A 56 -14.71 -5.58 -12.22
C PRO A 56 -13.41 -6.25 -12.69
N ALA A 57 -13.51 -7.50 -13.15
CA ALA A 57 -12.41 -8.16 -13.82
C ALA A 57 -12.35 -7.73 -15.30
N VAL A 58 -11.23 -7.99 -15.97
CA VAL A 58 -11.03 -7.68 -17.40
C VAL A 58 -12.00 -8.46 -18.29
N ASP A 59 -12.38 -9.67 -17.88
CA ASP A 59 -13.24 -10.61 -18.60
C ASP A 59 -14.63 -10.81 -17.96
N ASP A 60 -14.90 -10.16 -16.83
CA ASP A 60 -16.16 -10.24 -16.10
C ASP A 60 -16.48 -8.88 -15.46
N ASP A 61 -17.45 -8.18 -16.05
CA ASP A 61 -17.91 -6.87 -15.57
C ASP A 61 -18.60 -6.95 -14.20
N LYS A 62 -18.92 -8.16 -13.69
CA LYS A 62 -19.52 -8.31 -12.37
C LYS A 62 -18.52 -7.89 -11.30
N PRO A 63 -18.77 -6.78 -10.56
CA PRO A 63 -17.84 -6.32 -9.57
C PRO A 63 -17.71 -7.33 -8.43
N SER A 64 -16.48 -7.51 -7.95
CA SER A 64 -16.17 -8.40 -6.84
C SER A 64 -15.15 -7.77 -5.90
N THR A 65 -15.02 -8.35 -4.70
CA THR A 65 -13.92 -8.00 -3.80
C THR A 65 -12.72 -8.86 -4.18
N VAL A 66 -11.56 -8.23 -4.34
CA VAL A 66 -10.34 -8.87 -4.84
C VAL A 66 -9.12 -8.51 -3.99
N MET A 67 -8.14 -9.40 -3.91
CA MET A 67 -6.83 -9.16 -3.30
C MET A 67 -5.72 -9.25 -4.35
N ILE A 68 -4.73 -8.36 -4.28
CA ILE A 68 -3.55 -8.35 -5.14
C ILE A 68 -2.56 -9.45 -4.72
N LEU A 69 -2.16 -10.30 -5.67
CA LEU A 69 -1.32 -11.48 -5.40
C LEU A 69 0.14 -11.35 -5.82
N GLN A 70 0.43 -10.48 -6.80
CA GLN A 70 1.77 -10.42 -7.40
C GLN A 70 2.80 -9.89 -6.41
N HIS A 71 4.06 -10.30 -6.55
CA HIS A 71 5.18 -9.70 -5.82
C HIS A 71 5.23 -8.17 -6.05
N PRO A 72 5.61 -7.34 -5.06
CA PRO A 72 5.59 -5.89 -5.20
C PRO A 72 6.33 -5.36 -6.45
N CYS A 73 7.53 -5.87 -6.72
CA CYS A 73 8.28 -5.50 -7.93
C CYS A 73 7.58 -5.85 -9.25
N ALA A 74 6.69 -6.86 -9.26
CA ALA A 74 5.97 -7.27 -10.45
C ALA A 74 4.71 -6.42 -10.71
N LEU A 75 4.27 -5.62 -9.74
CA LEU A 75 3.19 -4.65 -9.91
C LEU A 75 3.60 -3.49 -10.81
N LEU A 76 4.90 -3.17 -10.83
CA LEU A 76 5.44 -2.03 -11.55
C LEU A 76 6.05 -2.44 -12.89
N ASP A 77 6.01 -1.50 -13.83
CA ASP A 77 6.73 -1.60 -15.10
C ASP A 77 8.17 -1.08 -14.98
N LYS A 78 8.89 -0.99 -16.10
CA LYS A 78 10.29 -0.51 -16.15
C LYS A 78 10.45 0.97 -15.77
N ASN A 79 9.36 1.74 -15.75
CA ASN A 79 9.34 3.16 -15.41
C ASN A 79 8.87 3.39 -13.96
N ASN A 80 8.75 2.32 -13.16
CA ASN A 80 8.16 2.35 -11.81
C ASN A 80 6.69 2.81 -11.81
N GLU A 81 5.98 2.64 -12.92
CA GLU A 81 4.54 2.90 -13.02
C GLU A 81 3.76 1.61 -12.78
N LEU A 82 2.59 1.71 -12.17
CA LEU A 82 1.71 0.57 -11.96
C LEU A 82 1.28 0.00 -13.30
N ARG A 83 1.42 -1.31 -13.49
CA ARG A 83 1.01 -1.98 -14.73
C ARG A 83 -0.49 -1.81 -14.98
N ASP A 84 -0.88 -1.78 -16.26
CA ASP A 84 -2.28 -1.64 -16.67
C ASP A 84 -3.15 -2.79 -16.16
N VAL A 85 -2.62 -4.03 -16.14
CA VAL A 85 -3.34 -5.23 -15.73
C VAL A 85 -2.59 -5.93 -14.59
N LEU A 86 -3.33 -6.26 -13.54
CA LEU A 86 -2.80 -6.88 -12.32
C LEU A 86 -3.52 -8.20 -12.02
N LEU A 87 -2.77 -9.17 -11.49
CA LEU A 87 -3.29 -10.46 -11.06
C LEU A 87 -3.81 -10.37 -9.63
N THR A 88 -5.05 -10.80 -9.46
CA THR A 88 -5.77 -10.83 -8.19
C THR A 88 -6.44 -12.18 -7.98
N ALA A 89 -6.95 -12.40 -6.77
CA ALA A 89 -7.90 -13.46 -6.47
C ALA A 89 -9.15 -12.90 -5.78
N LYS A 90 -10.29 -13.54 -6.01
CA LYS A 90 -11.58 -13.16 -5.43
C LYS A 90 -11.60 -13.46 -3.92
N VAL A 91 -12.21 -12.54 -3.17
CA VAL A 91 -12.57 -12.73 -1.77
C VAL A 91 -13.96 -13.36 -1.70
N VAL A 92 -14.07 -14.49 -1.01
CA VAL A 92 -15.29 -15.27 -0.88
C VAL A 92 -15.68 -15.43 0.58
N ASP A 93 -16.97 -15.68 0.82
CA ASP A 93 -17.44 -16.12 2.14
C ASP A 93 -16.77 -17.46 2.47
N TYR A 94 -16.24 -17.58 3.68
CA TYR A 94 -15.51 -18.77 4.12
C TYR A 94 -15.77 -19.06 5.60
N LYS A 95 -15.35 -20.22 6.08
CA LYS A 95 -15.39 -20.53 7.52
C LYS A 95 -14.29 -19.75 8.25
N GLU A 96 -14.45 -19.59 9.57
CA GLU A 96 -13.35 -19.16 10.42
C GLU A 96 -12.21 -20.19 10.36
N VAL A 97 -10.96 -19.71 10.34
CA VAL A 97 -9.77 -20.55 10.35
C VAL A 97 -8.94 -20.17 11.56
N SER A 98 -8.84 -21.09 12.51
CA SER A 98 -7.97 -20.91 13.68
C SER A 98 -6.49 -21.01 13.31
N ALA A 99 -5.60 -20.55 14.19
CA ALA A 99 -4.15 -20.69 14.05
C ALA A 99 -3.72 -22.15 13.78
N ARG A 100 -4.39 -23.12 14.42
CA ARG A 100 -4.11 -24.56 14.25
C ARG A 100 -4.55 -25.10 12.90
N GLU A 101 -5.63 -24.57 12.35
CA GLU A 101 -6.17 -24.99 11.05
C GLU A 101 -5.47 -24.30 9.88
N TRP A 102 -4.71 -23.24 10.14
CA TRP A 102 -4.05 -22.43 9.13
C TRP A 102 -3.30 -23.27 8.09
N ALA A 103 -2.32 -24.07 8.52
CA ALA A 103 -1.50 -24.87 7.63
C ALA A 103 -2.31 -25.87 6.76
N GLY A 104 -3.47 -26.31 7.25
CA GLY A 104 -4.35 -27.24 6.53
C GLY A 104 -5.23 -26.58 5.46
N ASN A 105 -5.42 -25.26 5.50
CA ASN A 105 -6.23 -24.50 4.53
C ASN A 105 -5.32 -23.73 3.56
N PHE A 106 -4.35 -24.39 2.93
CA PHE A 106 -3.27 -23.75 2.15
C PHE A 106 -3.74 -23.11 0.82
N ASP A 107 -4.88 -23.54 0.29
CA ASP A 107 -5.50 -23.10 -0.96
C ASP A 107 -6.24 -21.76 -0.86
N VAL A 108 -6.31 -21.20 0.35
CA VAL A 108 -6.92 -19.90 0.61
C VAL A 108 -6.01 -19.01 1.45
N MET A 109 -6.28 -17.70 1.46
CA MET A 109 -5.78 -16.78 2.50
C MET A 109 -6.94 -16.36 3.39
N PRO A 110 -7.08 -16.89 4.61
CA PRO A 110 -8.13 -16.47 5.53
C PRO A 110 -8.04 -14.97 5.85
N LEU A 111 -9.18 -14.29 5.85
CA LEU A 111 -9.30 -12.86 6.09
C LEU A 111 -10.27 -12.57 7.24
N VAL A 112 -9.89 -11.61 8.08
CA VAL A 112 -10.80 -10.94 9.01
C VAL A 112 -10.91 -9.48 8.59
N LEU A 113 -11.73 -9.24 7.57
CA LEU A 113 -12.13 -7.89 7.18
C LEU A 113 -13.15 -7.34 8.20
N ALA A 114 -13.40 -6.03 8.20
CA ALA A 114 -14.38 -5.36 9.08
C ALA A 114 -15.85 -5.67 8.68
N THR A 115 -16.14 -6.94 8.43
CA THR A 115 -17.43 -7.50 8.03
C THR A 115 -17.86 -8.55 9.06
N ALA A 116 -19.18 -8.75 9.22
CA ALA A 116 -19.72 -9.74 10.16
C ALA A 116 -19.49 -11.20 9.73
N LYS A 117 -18.97 -11.43 8.52
CA LYS A 117 -18.70 -12.75 7.96
C LYS A 117 -17.21 -13.01 7.89
N HIS A 118 -16.81 -14.25 8.15
CA HIS A 118 -15.48 -14.75 7.84
C HIS A 118 -15.34 -14.91 6.33
N GLN A 119 -14.17 -14.53 5.82
CA GLN A 119 -13.89 -14.52 4.39
C GLN A 119 -12.51 -15.10 4.15
N ALA A 120 -12.24 -15.47 2.91
CA ALA A 120 -10.91 -15.84 2.48
C ALA A 120 -10.67 -15.40 1.03
N VAL A 121 -9.41 -15.17 0.68
CA VAL A 121 -9.00 -15.10 -0.72
C VAL A 121 -8.89 -16.51 -1.25
N ALA A 122 -9.62 -16.81 -2.32
CA ALA A 122 -9.61 -18.13 -2.94
C ALA A 122 -8.57 -18.18 -4.08
N PHE A 123 -7.47 -18.91 -3.89
CA PHE A 123 -6.36 -18.93 -4.87
C PHE A 123 -6.70 -19.66 -6.18
N ASP A 124 -7.81 -20.38 -6.22
CA ASP A 124 -8.38 -21.00 -7.42
C ASP A 124 -9.32 -20.06 -8.20
N GLN A 125 -9.72 -18.92 -7.62
CA GLN A 125 -10.58 -17.92 -8.25
C GLN A 125 -9.79 -16.66 -8.62
N LEU A 126 -8.88 -16.84 -9.58
CA LEU A 126 -8.05 -15.75 -10.10
C LEU A 126 -8.87 -14.81 -10.99
N ALA A 127 -8.48 -13.53 -10.97
CA ALA A 127 -9.02 -12.51 -11.85
C ALA A 127 -7.92 -11.53 -12.27
N LEU A 128 -7.99 -11.07 -13.51
CA LEU A 128 -7.19 -9.95 -13.98
C LEU A 128 -8.01 -8.67 -13.81
N VAL A 129 -7.42 -7.62 -13.24
CA VAL A 129 -8.09 -6.33 -13.03
C VAL A 129 -7.27 -5.21 -13.65
N ARG A 130 -7.95 -4.16 -14.12
CA ARG A 130 -7.27 -2.95 -14.61
C ARG A 130 -6.83 -2.09 -13.43
N SER A 131 -5.63 -1.52 -13.49
CA SER A 131 -5.15 -0.61 -12.44
C SER A 131 -5.99 0.66 -12.34
N SER A 132 -6.65 1.08 -13.42
CA SER A 132 -7.63 2.18 -13.41
C SER A 132 -8.83 1.92 -12.51
N GLU A 133 -9.16 0.65 -12.23
CA GLU A 133 -10.28 0.28 -11.36
C GLU A 133 -9.91 0.26 -9.87
N LEU A 134 -8.61 0.31 -9.56
CA LEU A 134 -8.07 0.25 -8.19
C LEU A 134 -8.05 1.61 -7.53
N GLU A 135 -9.22 2.23 -7.46
CA GLU A 135 -9.41 3.51 -6.80
C GLU A 135 -9.14 3.38 -5.30
N LEU A 136 -8.53 4.42 -4.73
CA LEU A 136 -8.26 4.47 -3.29
C LEU A 136 -9.56 4.38 -2.45
N THR A 137 -10.69 4.83 -3.01
CA THR A 137 -12.04 4.75 -2.43
C THR A 137 -12.61 3.35 -2.32
N LYS A 138 -12.11 2.44 -3.15
CA LYS A 138 -12.49 1.03 -3.19
C LYS A 138 -11.58 0.16 -2.32
N ARG A 139 -10.44 0.68 -1.87
CA ARG A 139 -9.50 -0.06 -1.01
C ARG A 139 -10.06 -0.21 0.41
N VAL A 140 -10.18 -1.44 0.89
CA VAL A 140 -10.79 -1.77 2.20
C VAL A 140 -9.80 -2.30 3.23
N ALA A 141 -8.64 -2.79 2.78
CA ALA A 141 -7.56 -3.24 3.66
C ALA A 141 -6.19 -3.17 2.95
N CYS A 142 -5.13 -2.98 3.74
CA CYS A 142 -3.73 -3.16 3.33
C CYS A 142 -3.04 -4.10 4.31
N MET A 143 -2.32 -5.09 3.78
CA MET A 143 -1.54 -5.99 4.60
C MET A 143 -0.25 -5.35 5.10
N GLU A 144 0.16 -5.76 6.29
CA GLU A 144 1.48 -5.47 6.85
C GLU A 144 2.52 -6.47 6.29
N ILE A 145 3.82 -6.19 6.47
CA ILE A 145 4.91 -7.00 5.90
C ILE A 145 4.85 -8.49 6.26
N GLU A 146 4.49 -8.82 7.50
CA GLU A 146 4.36 -10.22 7.94
C GLU A 146 3.17 -10.91 7.29
N GLY A 147 2.07 -10.16 7.10
CA GLY A 147 0.91 -10.60 6.35
C GLY A 147 1.24 -10.88 4.88
N VAL A 148 1.94 -9.96 4.21
CA VAL A 148 2.37 -10.15 2.82
C VAL A 148 3.32 -11.35 2.70
N ALA A 149 4.23 -11.56 3.65
CA ALA A 149 5.09 -12.72 3.67
C ALA A 149 4.30 -14.05 3.76
N CYS A 150 3.28 -14.10 4.63
CA CYS A 150 2.39 -15.26 4.73
C CYS A 150 1.58 -15.48 3.44
N LEU A 151 1.05 -14.41 2.84
CA LEU A 151 0.35 -14.45 1.56
C LEU A 151 1.24 -15.02 0.46
N LEU A 152 2.46 -14.49 0.31
CA LEU A 152 3.41 -14.92 -0.71
C LEU A 152 3.88 -16.36 -0.50
N GLN A 153 4.12 -16.78 0.74
CA GLN A 153 4.47 -18.16 1.05
C GLN A 153 3.36 -19.12 0.61
N ARG A 154 2.11 -18.81 0.96
CA ARG A 154 0.94 -19.61 0.56
C ARG A 154 0.75 -19.62 -0.95
N TRP A 155 0.86 -18.46 -1.58
CA TRP A 155 0.72 -18.32 -3.02
C TRP A 155 1.81 -19.11 -3.79
N VAL A 156 3.07 -19.07 -3.33
CA VAL A 156 4.12 -19.92 -3.91
C VAL A 156 3.83 -21.39 -3.67
N ASN A 157 3.42 -21.77 -2.46
CA ASN A 157 3.15 -23.16 -2.12
C ASN A 157 1.99 -23.75 -2.92
N VAL A 158 0.87 -23.04 -3.08
CA VAL A 158 -0.28 -23.56 -3.84
C VAL A 158 0.08 -23.80 -5.31
N ASN A 159 0.95 -22.97 -5.89
CA ASN A 159 1.37 -23.10 -7.29
C ASN A 159 2.50 -24.11 -7.52
N THR A 160 3.41 -24.28 -6.56
CA THR A 160 4.68 -24.99 -6.80
C THR A 160 4.94 -26.16 -5.84
N ARG A 161 4.16 -26.24 -4.75
CA ARG A 161 4.40 -27.11 -3.58
C ARG A 161 5.73 -26.84 -2.86
N VAL A 162 6.51 -25.84 -3.28
CA VAL A 162 7.69 -25.39 -2.58
C VAL A 162 7.27 -24.60 -1.34
N ILE A 163 7.97 -24.82 -0.23
CA ILE A 163 7.81 -24.05 1.00
C ILE A 163 9.02 -23.13 1.12
N VAL A 164 8.76 -21.82 1.07
CA VAL A 164 9.78 -20.79 1.27
C VAL A 164 9.48 -20.10 2.59
N PRO A 165 10.43 -20.04 3.54
CA PRO A 165 10.17 -19.40 4.83
C PRO A 165 9.76 -17.93 4.70
N CYS A 166 8.86 -17.46 5.56
CA CYS A 166 8.33 -16.09 5.54
C CYS A 166 9.44 -15.03 5.62
N TRP A 167 10.48 -15.27 6.43
CA TRP A 167 11.60 -14.34 6.55
C TRP A 167 12.33 -14.08 5.22
N ARG A 168 12.36 -15.06 4.29
CA ARG A 168 12.93 -14.87 2.94
C ARG A 168 12.09 -13.90 2.13
N PHE A 169 10.76 -14.00 2.22
CA PHE A 169 9.86 -13.04 1.59
C PHE A 169 10.02 -11.65 2.20
N ILE A 170 10.08 -11.55 3.53
CA ILE A 170 10.34 -10.28 4.24
C ILE A 170 11.61 -9.63 3.68
N THR A 171 12.74 -10.35 3.66
CA THR A 171 14.03 -9.82 3.16
C THR A 171 13.92 -9.22 1.75
N VAL A 172 13.16 -9.85 0.84
CA VAL A 172 13.07 -9.39 -0.55
C VAL A 172 12.03 -8.28 -0.79
N ILE A 173 11.07 -8.09 0.14
CA ILE A 173 10.03 -7.05 0.02
C ILE A 173 10.28 -5.82 0.91
N GLU A 174 11.21 -5.88 1.87
CA GLU A 174 11.52 -4.80 2.81
C GLU A 174 11.83 -3.46 2.12
N ALA A 175 12.55 -3.49 0.99
CA ALA A 175 12.87 -2.28 0.24
C ALA A 175 11.62 -1.62 -0.34
N GLN A 176 10.67 -2.42 -0.85
CA GLN A 176 9.42 -1.94 -1.42
C GLN A 176 8.44 -1.46 -0.34
N PHE A 177 8.47 -2.08 0.85
CA PHE A 177 7.74 -1.55 2.01
C PHE A 177 8.29 -0.19 2.43
N ALA A 178 9.61 -0.04 2.56
CA ALA A 178 10.23 1.25 2.90
C ALA A 178 9.89 2.33 1.86
N GLU A 179 9.89 1.98 0.57
CA GLU A 179 9.46 2.88 -0.50
C GLU A 179 7.99 3.29 -0.34
N ALA A 180 7.08 2.33 -0.17
CA ALA A 180 5.66 2.57 -0.02
C ALA A 180 5.34 3.44 1.22
N ASP A 181 6.03 3.22 2.34
CA ASP A 181 5.89 4.03 3.56
C ASP A 181 6.36 5.47 3.33
N GLY A 182 7.50 5.64 2.66
CA GLY A 182 8.02 6.95 2.28
C GLY A 182 7.10 7.70 1.33
N MET A 183 6.57 7.02 0.31
CA MET A 183 5.61 7.59 -0.65
C MET A 183 4.28 7.96 0.01
N GLN A 184 3.77 7.12 0.90
CA GLN A 184 2.57 7.40 1.67
C GLN A 184 2.76 8.66 2.53
N ALA A 185 3.86 8.73 3.28
CA ALA A 185 4.18 9.89 4.11
C ALA A 185 4.35 11.16 3.27
N TRP A 186 4.99 11.04 2.10
CA TRP A 186 5.10 12.15 1.14
C TRP A 186 3.71 12.63 0.71
N CYS A 187 2.84 11.74 0.25
CA CYS A 187 1.52 12.10 -0.23
C CYS A 187 0.65 12.71 0.88
N GLU A 188 0.78 12.24 2.12
CA GLU A 188 0.11 12.82 3.29
C GLU A 188 0.56 14.26 3.55
N GLU A 189 1.88 14.51 3.57
CA GLU A 189 2.44 15.86 3.75
C GLU A 189 2.02 16.80 2.62
N ARG A 190 1.97 16.32 1.37
CA ARG A 190 1.52 17.12 0.22
C ARG A 190 0.01 17.38 0.23
N ARG A 191 -0.78 16.45 0.78
CA ARG A 191 -2.24 16.63 0.98
C ARG A 191 -2.53 17.80 1.92
N HIS A 192 -1.75 18.02 2.98
CA HIS A 192 -1.87 19.20 3.84
C HIS A 192 -1.65 20.51 3.10
N ALA A 193 -0.79 20.52 2.07
CA ALA A 193 -0.61 21.66 1.16
C ALA A 193 -1.68 21.78 0.06
N ARG A 194 -2.71 20.93 0.07
CA ARG A 194 -3.79 20.84 -0.95
C ARG A 194 -3.31 20.38 -2.33
N VAL A 195 -2.18 19.70 -2.40
CA VAL A 195 -1.71 19.06 -3.63
C VAL A 195 -2.52 17.78 -3.87
N LYS A 196 -2.99 17.59 -5.10
CA LYS A 196 -3.75 16.39 -5.49
C LYS A 196 -2.87 15.13 -5.44
N PRO A 197 -3.44 13.92 -5.24
CA PRO A 197 -2.66 12.69 -5.12
C PRO A 197 -1.74 12.39 -6.32
N VAL A 198 -2.24 12.52 -7.55
CA VAL A 198 -1.48 12.18 -8.76
C VAL A 198 -0.18 13.00 -8.89
N PRO A 199 -0.21 14.36 -8.79
CA PRO A 199 1.01 15.15 -8.71
C PRO A 199 1.94 14.77 -7.55
N ALA A 200 1.40 14.52 -6.36
CA ALA A 200 2.21 14.17 -5.19
C ALA A 200 2.95 12.84 -5.35
N VAL A 201 2.31 11.83 -5.93
CA VAL A 201 2.93 10.53 -6.26
C VAL A 201 4.05 10.72 -7.29
N LYS A 202 3.81 11.54 -8.33
CA LYS A 202 4.82 11.85 -9.34
C LYS A 202 6.03 12.59 -8.75
N GLU A 203 5.79 13.54 -7.85
CA GLU A 203 6.87 14.23 -7.12
C GLU A 203 7.73 13.25 -6.30
N ALA A 204 7.10 12.35 -5.55
CA ALA A 204 7.80 11.35 -4.74
C ALA A 204 8.61 10.38 -5.62
N THR A 205 8.02 9.91 -6.72
CA THR A 205 8.67 9.02 -7.69
C THR A 205 9.90 9.67 -8.30
N ASN A 206 9.78 10.90 -8.79
CA ASN A 206 10.92 11.64 -9.35
C ASN A 206 12.04 11.83 -8.31
N TRP A 207 11.69 12.12 -7.07
CA TRP A 207 12.68 12.28 -5.99
C TRP A 207 13.43 10.98 -5.67
N LEU A 208 12.74 9.83 -5.75
CA LEU A 208 13.36 8.52 -5.57
C LEU A 208 14.31 8.16 -6.73
N ASP A 209 13.99 8.60 -7.94
CA ASP A 209 14.78 8.30 -9.14
C ASP A 209 15.99 9.24 -9.32
N GLU A 210 15.97 10.40 -8.66
CA GLU A 210 17.11 11.30 -8.56
C GLU A 210 18.30 10.65 -7.82
N LYS A 211 19.52 10.99 -8.24
CA LYS A 211 20.75 10.57 -7.59
C LYS A 211 20.90 11.25 -6.23
N SER A 212 21.25 10.47 -5.21
CA SER A 212 21.66 11.03 -3.93
C SER A 212 22.94 11.86 -4.10
N PRO A 213 23.02 13.08 -3.54
CA PRO A 213 24.23 13.90 -3.59
C PRO A 213 25.45 13.20 -2.96
N ASP A 214 25.23 12.38 -1.94
CA ASP A 214 26.30 11.76 -1.16
C ASP A 214 26.94 10.56 -1.87
N THR A 215 26.16 9.83 -2.66
CA THR A 215 26.60 8.55 -3.27
C THR A 215 26.60 8.56 -4.80
N GLY A 216 25.90 9.51 -5.44
CA GLY A 216 25.71 9.54 -6.90
C GLY A 216 24.82 8.41 -7.44
N VAL A 217 24.21 7.61 -6.56
CA VAL A 217 23.32 6.49 -6.88
C VAL A 217 21.86 6.94 -6.71
N PRO A 218 20.91 6.50 -7.56
CA PRO A 218 19.48 6.77 -7.35
C PRO A 218 19.01 6.38 -5.95
N ARG A 219 18.23 7.23 -5.29
CA ARG A 219 17.76 6.99 -3.91
C ARG A 219 16.95 5.70 -3.77
N ARG A 220 16.18 5.35 -4.81
CA ARG A 220 15.45 4.08 -4.92
C ARG A 220 16.37 2.87 -4.82
N GLU A 221 17.53 2.92 -5.46
CA GLU A 221 18.50 1.82 -5.42
C GLU A 221 19.10 1.66 -4.01
N LEU A 222 19.32 2.77 -3.32
CA LEU A 222 19.80 2.76 -1.92
C LEU A 222 18.80 2.08 -0.97
N LEU A 223 17.49 2.04 -1.28
CA LEU A 223 16.50 1.34 -0.45
C LEU A 223 16.71 -0.18 -0.41
N LYS A 224 17.41 -0.77 -1.40
CA LYS A 224 17.76 -2.20 -1.38
C LYS A 224 18.66 -2.53 -0.19
N GLU A 225 19.52 -1.59 0.18
CA GLU A 225 20.48 -1.74 1.27
C GLU A 225 19.85 -1.38 2.63
N PRO A 226 19.75 -2.33 3.59
CA PRO A 226 19.10 -2.10 4.88
C PRO A 226 19.60 -0.88 5.65
N ALA A 227 20.90 -0.58 5.55
CA ALA A 227 21.55 0.54 6.24
C ALA A 227 21.00 1.91 5.82
N PHE A 228 20.51 2.04 4.58
CA PHE A 228 20.05 3.33 4.03
C PHE A 228 18.54 3.53 4.14
N ARG A 229 17.73 2.48 4.29
CA ARG A 229 16.25 2.56 4.25
C ARG A 229 15.67 3.63 5.17
N LYS A 230 15.98 3.57 6.48
CA LYS A 230 15.49 4.54 7.46
C LYS A 230 15.92 5.97 7.13
N HIS A 231 17.14 6.13 6.63
CA HIS A 231 17.70 7.42 6.28
C HIS A 231 16.97 8.03 5.07
N ILE A 232 16.79 7.25 4.00
CA ILE A 232 16.07 7.69 2.79
C ILE A 232 14.61 8.03 3.11
N VAL A 233 13.90 7.19 3.86
CA VAL A 233 12.51 7.47 4.26
C VAL A 233 12.41 8.74 5.09
N ARG A 234 13.35 9.00 6.00
CA ARG A 234 13.41 10.26 6.75
C ARG A 234 13.66 11.46 5.84
N GLN A 235 14.60 11.36 4.91
CA GLN A 235 14.87 12.42 3.93
C GLN A 235 13.63 12.70 3.06
N MET A 236 12.88 11.68 2.63
CA MET A 236 11.61 11.86 1.91
C MET A 236 10.66 12.74 2.71
N GLN A 237 10.45 12.42 3.99
CA GLN A 237 9.55 13.16 4.86
C GLN A 237 9.98 14.61 5.06
N GLU A 238 11.27 14.84 5.32
CA GLU A 238 11.86 16.18 5.48
C GLU A 238 11.67 17.03 4.22
N VAL A 239 11.94 16.47 3.05
CA VAL A 239 11.79 17.16 1.76
C VAL A 239 10.32 17.44 1.46
N ALA A 240 9.43 16.45 1.66
CA ALA A 240 7.99 16.62 1.44
C ALA A 240 7.42 17.74 2.32
N ARG A 241 7.76 17.73 3.62
CA ARG A 241 7.36 18.76 4.58
C ARG A 241 7.89 20.13 4.18
N GLY A 242 9.17 20.23 3.83
CA GLY A 242 9.78 21.49 3.41
C GLY A 242 9.18 22.06 2.11
N ARG A 243 8.73 21.20 1.19
CA ARG A 243 7.96 21.62 0.00
C ARG A 243 6.56 22.09 0.37
N SER A 244 5.87 21.37 1.25
CA SER A 244 4.52 21.74 1.71
C SER A 244 4.50 23.07 2.45
N GLN A 245 5.46 23.32 3.34
CA GLN A 245 5.59 24.58 4.06
C GLN A 245 5.80 25.77 3.11
N ARG A 246 6.65 25.61 2.08
CA ARG A 246 6.88 26.64 1.06
C ARG A 246 5.62 26.94 0.26
N GLU A 247 4.89 25.91 -0.18
CA GLU A 247 3.64 26.05 -0.92
C GLU A 247 2.56 26.76 -0.10
N ILE A 248 2.42 26.39 1.18
CA ILE A 248 1.47 27.00 2.11
C ILE A 248 1.82 28.47 2.32
N ALA A 249 3.09 28.78 2.61
CA ALA A 249 3.54 30.15 2.83
C ALA A 249 3.32 31.04 1.59
N GLU A 250 3.61 30.53 0.40
CA GLU A 250 3.39 31.27 -0.86
C GLU A 250 1.90 31.55 -1.09
N ARG A 251 1.04 30.55 -0.90
CA ARG A 251 -0.41 30.73 -1.00
C ARG A 251 -0.94 31.75 -0.01
N ASP A 252 -0.45 31.71 1.23
CA ASP A 252 -0.89 32.62 2.28
C ASP A 252 -0.39 34.05 1.99
N ARG A 253 0.80 34.23 1.41
CA ARG A 253 1.30 35.51 0.88
C ARG A 253 0.37 36.06 -0.21
N VAL A 254 0.08 35.28 -1.24
CA VAL A 254 -0.80 35.69 -2.36
C VAL A 254 -2.21 36.05 -1.85
N LYS A 255 -2.73 35.30 -0.87
CA LYS A 255 -4.03 35.61 -0.25
C LYS A 255 -4.00 36.94 0.51
N ALA A 256 -2.92 37.22 1.24
CA ALA A 256 -2.75 38.48 1.97
C ALA A 256 -2.64 39.67 1.01
N GLU A 257 -1.85 39.56 -0.05
CA GLU A 257 -1.70 40.59 -1.09
C GLU A 257 -3.05 40.90 -1.77
N ARG A 258 -3.84 39.87 -2.09
CA ARG A 258 -5.17 40.05 -2.67
C ARG A 258 -6.14 40.74 -1.70
N ALA A 259 -6.15 40.34 -0.42
CA ALA A 259 -7.01 40.96 0.58
C ALA A 259 -6.64 42.44 0.81
N GLN A 260 -5.34 42.77 0.77
CA GLN A 260 -4.88 44.15 0.84
C GLN A 260 -5.35 44.95 -0.39
N ALA A 261 -5.19 44.43 -1.60
CA ALA A 261 -5.65 45.09 -2.82
C ALA A 261 -7.17 45.33 -2.83
N GLU A 262 -7.96 44.35 -2.34
CA GLU A 262 -9.42 44.48 -2.20
C GLU A 262 -9.79 45.55 -1.15
N ALA A 263 -9.06 45.65 -0.03
CA ALA A 263 -9.28 46.67 0.99
C ALA A 263 -8.91 48.09 0.51
N GLU A 264 -7.81 48.22 -0.24
CA GLU A 264 -7.39 49.47 -0.85
C GLU A 264 -8.40 49.95 -1.91
N ALA A 265 -8.91 49.03 -2.75
CA ALA A 265 -9.94 49.33 -3.73
C ALA A 265 -11.27 49.76 -3.07
N ALA A 266 -11.71 49.09 -2.00
CA ALA A 266 -12.91 49.47 -1.26
C ALA A 266 -12.77 50.86 -0.60
N THR A 267 -11.58 51.18 -0.11
CA THR A 267 -11.29 52.51 0.47
C THR A 267 -11.32 53.61 -0.59
N ALA A 268 -10.80 53.34 -1.80
CA ALA A 268 -10.83 54.29 -2.92
C ALA A 268 -12.27 54.59 -3.39
N VAL A 269 -13.11 53.56 -3.52
CA VAL A 269 -14.52 53.72 -3.90
C VAL A 269 -15.30 54.54 -2.88
N ASN A 270 -15.09 54.29 -1.57
CA ASN A 270 -15.73 55.09 -0.53
C ASN A 270 -15.29 56.57 -0.57
N ARG A 271 -14.04 56.85 -0.92
CA ARG A 271 -13.54 58.23 -1.10
C ARG A 271 -14.24 58.95 -2.25
N GLU A 272 -14.40 58.30 -3.40
CA GLU A 272 -15.09 58.88 -4.55
C GLU A 272 -16.59 59.11 -4.31
N VAL A 273 -17.24 58.29 -3.47
CA VAL A 273 -18.64 58.49 -3.10
C VAL A 273 -18.81 59.68 -2.17
N VAL A 274 -17.88 59.88 -1.22
CA VAL A 274 -17.89 61.03 -0.31
C VAL A 274 -17.59 62.34 -1.03
N ASP A 275 -16.66 62.35 -2.00
CA ASP A 275 -16.32 63.57 -2.76
C ASP A 275 -17.42 64.01 -3.77
N LYS A 276 -18.43 63.16 -4.00
CA LYS A 276 -19.57 63.45 -4.91
C LYS A 276 -20.87 63.83 -4.19
N GLN A 277 -20.87 63.89 -2.84
CA GLN A 277 -21.99 64.36 -2.02
C GLN A 277 -21.75 65.78 -1.52
#